data_AF-A0A7X4YNN8-F1
#
_entry.id   AF-A0A7X4YNN8-F1
#
_cell.length_a   1.000
_cell.length_b   1.000
_cell.length_c   1.000
_cell.angle_alpha   90.00
_cell.angle_beta   90.00
_cell.angle_gamma   90.00
#
_symmetry.space_group_name_H-M   'P 1'
#
loop_
_entity.id
_entity.type
_entity.pdbx_description
1 polymer ?
#
loop_
_entity_poly.entity_id
_entity_poly.type
_entity_poly.pdbx_seq_one_letter_code
_entity_poly.pdbx_strand_id
1 'polypeptide(L)'
;MKDDHDLKMQWWREARFGLFIHWGLYSLLARGEWVMYQEQIPIKEYEKLAIRFNPARFDARSWVRTAKETGMKYIVITAKHHEGFSMFRTRVSDYNIVEATPFGRDPMLELAEACREEGIRLCFYYSHVREYSFDWMSCRQKILYGKMGLLPLFPAIWRNYPSTAPQSCMPNPLPPSTKEQAYWFLRSSKWRKKASTTALPMRTL
;
A
#
# COMPACT_ATOMS: atom_id res chain seq x y z
N MET A 1 -1.64 33.38 22.84
CA MET A 1 -2.32 33.11 21.55
C MET A 1 -1.96 31.68 21.16
N LYS A 2 -2.93 30.80 20.89
CA LYS A 2 -2.60 29.45 20.38
C LYS A 2 -1.99 29.61 18.98
N ASP A 3 -0.92 28.86 18.70
CA ASP A 3 -0.28 28.81 17.39
C ASP A 3 -1.30 28.35 16.31
N ASP A 4 -1.18 28.85 15.07
CA ASP A 4 -2.09 28.54 13.95
C ASP A 4 -2.13 27.02 13.67
N HIS A 5 -0.99 26.36 13.81
CA HIS A 5 -0.88 24.90 13.75
C HIS A 5 -1.79 24.22 14.78
N ASP A 6 -1.79 24.71 16.02
CA ASP A 6 -2.59 24.13 17.10
C ASP A 6 -4.08 24.29 16.88
N LEU A 7 -4.52 25.43 16.33
CA LEU A 7 -5.93 25.63 15.99
C LEU A 7 -6.36 24.65 14.89
N LYS A 8 -5.53 24.44 13.87
CA LYS A 8 -5.81 23.49 12.76
C LYS A 8 -5.83 22.03 13.22
N MET A 9 -5.05 21.67 14.23
CA MET A 9 -4.97 20.29 14.75
C MET A 9 -5.96 19.99 15.89
N GLN A 10 -6.71 20.98 16.37
CA GLN A 10 -7.64 20.80 17.47
C GLN A 10 -8.70 19.73 17.18
N TRP A 11 -9.36 19.82 16.02
CA TRP A 11 -10.39 18.85 15.62
C TRP A 11 -9.86 17.41 15.60
N TRP A 12 -8.61 17.19 15.16
CA TRP A 12 -8.01 15.86 15.05
C TRP A 12 -7.80 15.24 16.43
N ARG A 13 -7.32 16.05 17.37
CA ARG A 13 -7.19 15.65 18.78
C ARG A 13 -8.55 15.34 19.39
N GLU A 14 -9.59 16.11 19.08
CA GLU A 14 -10.95 15.86 19.58
C GLU A 14 -11.61 14.65 18.94
N ALA A 15 -11.34 14.40 17.66
CA ALA A 15 -11.94 13.32 16.88
C ALA A 15 -11.63 11.94 17.47
N ARG A 16 -10.38 11.72 17.91
CA ARG A 16 -9.81 10.51 18.56
C ARG A 16 -9.90 9.20 17.76
N PHE A 17 -11.04 8.90 17.15
CA PHE A 17 -11.37 7.63 16.55
C PHE A 17 -11.86 7.84 15.11
N GLY A 18 -11.33 7.03 14.19
CA GLY A 18 -11.65 7.10 12.77
C GLY A 18 -11.44 5.78 12.05
N LEU A 19 -11.96 5.72 10.83
CA LEU A 19 -11.88 4.57 9.94
C LEU A 19 -10.71 4.74 8.97
N PHE A 20 -9.92 3.68 8.77
CA PHE A 20 -8.95 3.65 7.66
C PHE A 20 -9.34 2.54 6.69
N ILE A 21 -9.60 2.91 5.44
CA ILE A 21 -9.98 2.04 4.34
C ILE A 21 -8.79 1.89 3.38
N HIS A 22 -8.27 0.67 3.29
CA HIS A 22 -7.35 0.26 2.23
C HIS A 22 -8.15 -0.45 1.14
N TRP A 23 -8.31 0.22 0.00
CA TRP A 23 -9.02 -0.33 -1.13
C TRP A 23 -8.35 0.07 -2.46
N GLY A 24 -8.21 -0.92 -3.35
CA GLY A 24 -7.51 -0.80 -4.63
C GLY A 24 -7.56 -2.10 -5.43
N LEU A 25 -6.71 -2.23 -6.45
CA LEU A 25 -6.70 -3.43 -7.30
C LEU A 25 -6.24 -4.67 -6.54
N TYR A 26 -5.37 -4.50 -5.54
CA TYR A 26 -4.94 -5.57 -4.64
C TYR A 26 -6.11 -6.28 -3.94
N SER A 27 -7.26 -5.63 -3.79
CA SER A 27 -8.46 -6.25 -3.22
C SER A 27 -9.01 -7.40 -4.08
N LEU A 28 -8.75 -7.42 -5.39
CA LEU A 28 -9.09 -8.57 -6.25
C LEU A 28 -8.23 -9.79 -5.96
N LEU A 29 -6.97 -9.57 -5.59
CA LEU A 29 -6.02 -10.65 -5.31
C LEU A 29 -6.18 -11.19 -3.89
N ALA A 30 -6.68 -10.36 -2.97
CA ALA A 30 -7.00 -10.71 -1.58
C ALA A 30 -5.82 -11.31 -0.79
N ARG A 31 -4.58 -10.90 -1.12
CA ARG A 31 -3.33 -11.35 -0.47
C ARG A 31 -2.49 -10.19 0.09
N GLY A 32 -3.16 -9.09 0.44
CA GLY A 32 -2.53 -7.89 0.97
C GLY A 32 -2.13 -6.88 -0.11
N GLU A 33 -1.93 -5.65 0.32
CA GLU A 33 -1.70 -4.47 -0.51
C GLU A 33 -0.29 -4.41 -1.13
N TRP A 34 0.64 -5.22 -0.64
CA TRP A 34 2.01 -5.37 -1.14
C TRP A 34 2.19 -6.59 -2.05
N VAL A 35 1.12 -7.28 -2.45
CA VAL A 35 1.17 -8.52 -3.24
C VAL A 35 1.98 -8.35 -4.54
N MET A 36 1.87 -7.21 -5.21
CA MET A 36 2.65 -6.90 -6.42
C MET A 36 4.15 -6.98 -6.16
N TYR A 37 4.61 -6.41 -5.04
CA TYR A 37 6.02 -6.44 -4.64
C TYR A 37 6.42 -7.82 -4.12
N GLN A 38 5.63 -8.42 -3.24
CA GLN A 38 5.96 -9.70 -2.60
C GLN A 38 6.07 -10.84 -3.60
N GLU A 39 5.16 -10.88 -4.58
CA GLU A 39 5.13 -11.92 -5.63
C GLU A 39 5.87 -11.49 -6.89
N GLN A 40 6.49 -10.30 -6.90
CA GLN A 40 7.25 -9.77 -8.03
C GLN A 40 6.43 -9.78 -9.34
N ILE A 41 5.15 -9.42 -9.24
CA ILE A 41 4.22 -9.41 -10.38
C ILE A 41 4.65 -8.31 -11.35
N PRO A 42 4.89 -8.61 -12.64
CA PRO A 42 5.23 -7.58 -13.61
C PRO A 42 4.14 -6.52 -13.73
N ILE A 43 4.54 -5.25 -13.86
CA ILE A 43 3.62 -4.09 -13.92
C ILE A 43 2.52 -4.31 -14.97
N LYS A 44 2.89 -4.76 -16.18
CA LYS A 44 1.97 -5.02 -17.28
C LYS A 44 0.98 -6.15 -17.02
N GLU A 45 1.32 -7.11 -16.17
CA GLU A 45 0.37 -8.15 -15.75
C GLU A 45 -0.58 -7.61 -14.68
N TYR A 46 -0.07 -6.78 -13.76
CA TYR A 46 -0.86 -6.16 -12.72
C TYR A 46 -1.89 -5.15 -13.28
N GLU A 47 -1.51 -4.37 -14.28
CA GLU A 47 -2.38 -3.41 -14.98
C GLU A 47 -3.67 -4.05 -15.50
N LYS A 48 -3.62 -5.32 -15.92
CA LYS A 48 -4.78 -6.07 -16.45
C LYS A 48 -5.86 -6.31 -15.39
N LEU A 49 -5.56 -6.14 -14.10
CA LEU A 49 -6.54 -6.24 -13.02
C LEU A 49 -7.62 -5.17 -13.14
N ALA A 50 -7.28 -3.97 -13.65
CA ALA A 50 -8.22 -2.86 -13.79
C ALA A 50 -9.44 -3.24 -14.65
N ILE A 51 -9.23 -4.01 -15.72
CA ILE A 51 -10.30 -4.47 -16.64
C ILE A 51 -11.36 -5.31 -15.90
N ARG A 52 -10.97 -6.01 -14.82
CA ARG A 52 -11.85 -6.87 -14.02
C ARG A 52 -12.38 -6.18 -12.76
N PHE A 53 -11.92 -4.98 -12.46
CA PHE A 53 -12.26 -4.29 -11.22
C PHE A 53 -13.65 -3.64 -11.35
N ASN A 54 -14.68 -4.34 -10.89
CA ASN A 54 -16.05 -3.81 -10.86
C ASN A 54 -16.69 -3.99 -9.47
N PRO A 55 -16.56 -3.02 -8.57
CA PRO A 55 -17.17 -3.08 -7.25
C PRO A 55 -18.67 -2.74 -7.32
N ALA A 56 -19.46 -3.65 -7.91
CA ALA A 56 -20.89 -3.45 -8.16
C ALA A 56 -21.73 -3.18 -6.90
N ARG A 57 -21.23 -3.59 -5.72
CA ARG A 57 -21.87 -3.40 -4.41
C ARG A 57 -21.36 -2.18 -3.63
N PHE A 58 -20.51 -1.35 -4.23
CA PHE A 58 -20.00 -0.16 -3.55
C PHE A 58 -21.10 0.88 -3.35
N ASP A 59 -21.26 1.29 -2.09
CA ASP A 59 -22.15 2.34 -1.63
C ASP A 59 -21.43 3.21 -0.59
N ALA A 60 -21.05 4.42 -1.00
CA ALA A 60 -20.40 5.40 -0.14
C ALA A 60 -21.25 5.79 1.07
N ARG A 61 -22.58 5.91 0.90
CA ARG A 61 -23.49 6.31 1.98
C ARG A 61 -23.56 5.23 3.04
N SER A 62 -23.61 3.97 2.63
CA SER A 62 -23.55 2.84 3.57
C SER A 62 -22.27 2.87 4.40
N TRP A 63 -21.11 3.11 3.79
CA TRP A 63 -19.84 3.16 4.52
C TRP A 63 -19.80 4.30 5.54
N VAL A 64 -20.20 5.51 5.12
CA VAL A 64 -20.21 6.69 5.99
C VAL A 64 -21.22 6.52 7.14
N ARG A 65 -22.41 5.97 6.86
CA ARG A 65 -23.41 5.66 7.88
C ARG A 65 -22.86 4.69 8.92
N THR A 66 -22.27 3.58 8.49
CA THR A 66 -21.65 2.61 9.41
C THR A 66 -20.56 3.24 10.26
N ALA A 67 -19.70 4.08 9.68
CA ALA A 67 -18.67 4.79 10.44
C ALA A 67 -19.28 5.71 11.51
N LYS A 68 -20.32 6.47 11.15
CA LYS A 68 -21.04 7.35 12.06
C LYS A 68 -21.74 6.60 13.19
N GLU A 69 -22.44 5.51 12.87
CA GLU A 69 -23.12 4.64 13.84
C GLU A 69 -22.13 3.99 14.82
N THR A 70 -20.91 3.69 14.36
CA THR A 70 -19.82 3.17 15.19
C THR A 70 -19.14 4.28 16.03
N GLY A 71 -19.54 5.54 15.87
CA GLY A 71 -19.00 6.68 16.62
C GLY A 71 -17.69 7.26 16.06
N MET A 72 -17.25 6.80 14.89
CA MET A 72 -16.06 7.34 14.22
C MET A 72 -16.31 8.77 13.76
N LYS A 73 -15.26 9.61 13.81
CA LYS A 73 -15.35 11.05 13.50
C LYS A 73 -14.71 11.43 12.17
N TYR A 74 -13.91 10.55 11.60
CA TYR A 74 -13.26 10.76 10.31
C TYR A 74 -13.05 9.44 9.58
N ILE A 75 -12.90 9.53 8.26
CA ILE A 75 -12.54 8.43 7.38
C ILE A 75 -11.26 8.82 6.64
N VAL A 76 -10.29 7.92 6.61
CA VAL A 76 -9.10 7.97 5.75
C VAL A 76 -9.26 6.87 4.71
N ILE A 77 -9.12 7.20 3.43
CA ILE A 77 -9.16 6.21 2.34
C ILE A 77 -7.96 6.37 1.42
N THR A 78 -7.47 5.24 0.90
CA THR A 78 -6.39 5.21 -0.09
C THR A 78 -6.84 5.78 -1.43
N ALA A 79 -6.55 7.06 -1.69
CA ALA A 79 -6.74 7.67 -3.01
C ALA A 79 -5.77 7.08 -4.04
N LYS A 80 -4.57 6.72 -3.59
CA LYS A 80 -3.59 5.95 -4.37
C LYS A 80 -2.67 5.18 -3.43
N HIS A 81 -2.50 3.88 -3.67
CA HIS A 81 -1.57 3.03 -2.91
C HIS A 81 -0.24 2.82 -3.66
N HIS A 82 0.66 1.99 -3.13
CA HIS A 82 2.00 1.75 -3.70
C HIS A 82 1.94 1.21 -5.14
N GLU A 83 0.92 0.41 -5.49
CA GLU A 83 0.63 -0.10 -6.85
C GLU A 83 0.40 0.99 -7.90
N GLY A 84 0.19 2.24 -7.47
CA GLY A 84 0.06 3.40 -8.36
C GLY A 84 -1.31 3.61 -8.99
N PHE A 85 -2.26 2.71 -8.78
CA PHE A 85 -3.64 2.84 -9.26
C PHE A 85 -4.39 3.95 -8.52
N SER A 86 -5.01 4.86 -9.28
CA SER A 86 -5.74 6.01 -8.71
C SER A 86 -7.21 5.66 -8.50
N MET A 87 -7.69 5.76 -7.26
CA MET A 87 -9.09 5.51 -6.88
C MET A 87 -10.01 6.71 -7.10
N PHE A 88 -9.59 7.68 -7.92
CA PHE A 88 -10.34 8.89 -8.31
C PHE A 88 -10.01 9.25 -9.76
N ARG A 89 -10.85 10.07 -10.40
CA ARG A 89 -10.55 10.58 -11.74
C ARG A 89 -9.40 11.58 -11.70
N THR A 90 -8.25 11.20 -12.26
CA THR A 90 -7.09 12.07 -12.41
C THR A 90 -6.93 12.52 -13.85
N ARG A 91 -6.32 13.69 -14.07
CA ARG A 91 -5.98 14.21 -15.41
C ARG A 91 -4.57 13.80 -15.87
N VAL A 92 -3.83 13.07 -15.04
CA VAL A 92 -2.40 12.80 -15.23
C VAL A 92 -2.14 11.39 -15.79
N SER A 93 -3.09 10.46 -15.64
CA SER A 93 -2.95 9.08 -16.09
C SER A 93 -4.31 8.42 -16.27
N ASP A 94 -4.46 7.67 -17.35
CA ASP A 94 -5.65 6.87 -17.65
C ASP A 94 -5.75 5.64 -16.71
N TYR A 95 -4.68 5.32 -15.96
CA TYR A 95 -4.66 4.24 -14.97
C TYR A 95 -5.37 4.64 -13.66
N ASN A 96 -6.69 4.81 -13.78
CA ASN A 96 -7.57 5.24 -12.70
C ASN A 96 -8.90 4.48 -12.72
N ILE A 97 -9.62 4.48 -11.60
CA ILE A 97 -10.85 3.70 -11.44
C ILE A 97 -11.98 4.09 -12.42
N VAL A 98 -12.02 5.35 -12.87
CA VAL A 98 -13.10 5.83 -13.74
C VAL A 98 -12.88 5.38 -15.18
N GLU A 99 -11.65 5.44 -15.67
CA GLU A 99 -11.34 5.21 -17.09
C GLU A 99 -10.80 3.80 -17.37
N ALA A 100 -10.02 3.21 -16.47
CA ALA A 100 -9.40 1.90 -16.69
C ALA A 100 -10.26 0.71 -16.24
N THR A 101 -11.46 0.95 -15.70
CA THR A 101 -12.31 -0.11 -15.14
C THR A 101 -13.75 -0.01 -15.60
N PRO A 102 -14.50 -1.13 -15.62
CA PRO A 102 -15.94 -1.13 -15.90
C PRO A 102 -16.79 -0.42 -14.84
N PHE A 103 -16.21 0.02 -13.71
CA PHE A 103 -16.95 0.71 -12.65
C PHE A 103 -17.49 2.07 -13.09
N GLY A 104 -16.66 2.85 -13.82
CA GLY A 104 -17.04 4.14 -14.42
C GLY A 104 -17.43 5.26 -13.45
N ARG A 105 -17.31 5.04 -12.13
CA ARG A 105 -17.72 5.95 -11.05
C ARG A 105 -16.51 6.42 -10.25
N ASP A 106 -16.59 7.61 -9.67
CA ASP A 106 -15.54 8.15 -8.80
C ASP A 106 -15.91 7.97 -7.30
N PRO A 107 -15.36 6.94 -6.63
CA PRO A 107 -15.72 6.65 -5.25
C PRO A 107 -15.20 7.69 -4.26
N MET A 108 -14.13 8.45 -4.58
CA MET A 108 -13.65 9.51 -3.70
C MET A 108 -14.64 10.68 -3.70
N LEU A 109 -15.21 11.01 -4.86
CA LEU A 109 -16.26 12.03 -4.96
C LEU A 109 -17.53 11.60 -4.21
N GLU A 110 -17.98 10.37 -4.43
CA GLU A 110 -19.16 9.85 -3.73
C GLU A 110 -18.97 9.81 -2.20
N LEU A 111 -17.77 9.45 -1.72
CA LEU A 111 -17.44 9.51 -0.29
C LEU A 111 -17.37 10.96 0.22
N ALA A 112 -16.87 11.90 -0.56
CA ALA A 112 -16.82 13.31 -0.17
C ALA A 112 -18.22 13.88 0.02
N GLU A 113 -19.15 13.55 -0.88
CA GLU A 113 -20.55 13.94 -0.77
C GLU A 113 -21.22 13.30 0.45
N ALA A 114 -21.10 11.98 0.62
CA ALA A 114 -21.70 11.28 1.76
C ALA A 114 -21.12 11.76 3.11
N CYS A 115 -19.81 11.97 3.20
CA CYS A 115 -19.16 12.51 4.40
C CYS A 115 -19.67 13.92 4.74
N ARG A 116 -19.84 14.78 3.73
CA ARG A 116 -20.35 16.14 3.91
C ARG A 116 -21.77 16.17 4.45
N GLU A 117 -22.63 15.28 3.95
CA GLU A 117 -24.02 15.17 4.41
C GLU A 117 -24.12 14.66 5.85
N GLU A 118 -23.27 13.71 6.23
CA GLU A 118 -23.34 13.07 7.54
C GLU A 118 -22.52 13.77 8.64
N GLY A 119 -21.72 14.78 8.26
CA GLY A 119 -20.83 15.52 9.16
C GLY A 119 -19.57 14.76 9.56
N ILE A 120 -19.12 13.82 8.72
CA ILE A 120 -17.89 13.05 8.92
C ILE A 120 -16.75 13.73 8.17
N ARG A 121 -15.57 13.86 8.78
CA ARG A 121 -14.41 14.44 8.09
C ARG A 121 -13.74 13.39 7.19
N LEU A 122 -13.63 13.69 5.90
CA LEU A 122 -12.92 12.85 4.94
C LEU A 122 -11.45 13.26 4.84
N CYS A 123 -10.56 12.27 4.76
CA CYS A 123 -9.13 12.41 4.57
C CYS A 123 -8.65 11.43 3.50
N PHE A 124 -7.59 11.79 2.79
CA PHE A 124 -7.03 10.96 1.74
C PHE A 124 -5.62 10.51 2.11
N TYR A 125 -5.40 9.21 2.06
CA TYR A 125 -4.06 8.64 2.01
C TYR A 125 -3.58 8.66 0.55
N TYR A 126 -2.37 9.17 0.33
CA TYR A 126 -1.75 9.20 -0.97
C TYR A 126 -0.31 8.69 -0.88
N SER A 127 -0.04 7.55 -1.53
CA SER A 127 1.31 7.01 -1.58
C SER A 127 2.20 7.80 -2.54
N HIS A 128 3.34 8.26 -2.02
CA HIS A 128 4.39 8.89 -2.83
C HIS A 128 5.30 7.88 -3.54
N VAL A 129 5.31 6.62 -3.08
CA VAL A 129 6.12 5.56 -3.69
C VAL A 129 5.56 5.29 -5.09
N ARG A 130 6.42 5.35 -6.11
CA ARG A 130 6.03 5.11 -7.51
C ARG A 130 6.41 3.70 -7.93
N GLU A 131 5.74 2.65 -7.42
CA GLU A 131 6.05 1.30 -7.93
C GLU A 131 5.68 1.16 -9.42
N TYR A 132 4.67 1.89 -9.88
CA TYR A 132 4.22 1.86 -11.28
C TYR A 132 5.20 2.43 -12.31
N SER A 133 6.12 3.33 -11.91
CA SER A 133 7.10 3.94 -12.83
C SER A 133 8.55 3.53 -12.50
N PHE A 134 8.75 2.72 -11.47
CA PHE A 134 10.06 2.34 -10.99
C PHE A 134 10.20 0.84 -11.16
N ASP A 135 10.82 0.43 -12.26
CA ASP A 135 11.22 -0.96 -12.47
C ASP A 135 12.33 -1.30 -11.47
N TRP A 136 11.92 -1.73 -10.27
CA TRP A 136 12.79 -2.25 -9.23
C TRP A 136 13.62 -3.43 -9.75
N MET A 137 13.08 -4.25 -10.66
CA MET A 137 13.83 -5.35 -11.26
C MET A 137 15.00 -4.81 -12.10
N SER A 138 14.80 -3.76 -12.90
CA SER A 138 15.90 -3.11 -13.62
C SER A 138 16.98 -2.58 -12.66
N CYS A 139 16.57 -2.06 -11.50
CA CYS A 139 17.50 -1.49 -10.53
C CYS A 139 18.32 -2.60 -9.85
N ARG A 140 17.71 -3.75 -9.52
CA ARG A 140 18.40 -4.91 -8.95
C ARG A 140 19.35 -5.56 -9.96
N GLN A 141 18.94 -5.66 -11.23
CA GLN A 141 19.80 -6.12 -12.32
C GLN A 141 21.01 -5.18 -12.46
N LYS A 142 20.80 -3.86 -12.53
CA LYS A 142 21.88 -2.88 -12.64
C LYS A 142 22.87 -2.91 -11.48
N ILE A 143 22.43 -3.21 -10.25
CA ILE A 143 23.35 -3.34 -9.10
C ILE A 143 24.19 -4.62 -9.19
N LEU A 144 23.64 -5.75 -9.67
CA LEU A 144 24.42 -6.97 -9.87
C LEU A 144 25.46 -6.81 -10.99
N TYR A 145 25.08 -6.23 -12.12
CA TYR A 145 26.00 -5.98 -13.24
C TYR A 145 26.97 -4.81 -12.99
N GLY A 146 26.61 -3.87 -12.11
CA GLY A 146 27.49 -2.75 -11.74
C GLY A 146 28.53 -3.09 -10.65
N LYS A 147 28.30 -4.11 -9.81
CA LYS A 147 29.26 -4.56 -8.79
C LYS A 147 30.23 -5.64 -9.27
N MET A 148 29.90 -6.37 -10.34
CA MET A 148 30.82 -7.28 -11.03
C MET A 148 31.23 -6.61 -12.33
N GLY A 149 32.34 -5.88 -12.33
CA GLY A 149 32.93 -5.28 -13.52
C GLY A 149 33.41 -6.33 -14.52
N LEU A 150 32.48 -7.04 -15.15
CA LEU A 150 32.74 -7.87 -16.32
C LEU A 150 32.31 -7.08 -17.56
N LEU A 151 33.32 -6.67 -18.34
CA LEU A 151 33.12 -6.20 -19.71
C LEU A 151 32.32 -7.23 -20.52
N PRO A 152 31.50 -6.78 -21.50
CA PRO A 152 30.79 -7.67 -22.39
C PRO A 152 31.76 -8.19 -23.46
N LEU A 153 32.43 -9.30 -23.20
CA LEU A 153 33.01 -10.13 -24.25
C LEU A 153 31.92 -11.15 -24.68
N PHE A 154 31.14 -10.73 -25.70
CA PHE A 154 30.40 -11.45 -26.77
C PHE A 154 30.17 -12.99 -26.72
N PRO A 155 29.39 -13.60 -27.64
CA PRO A 155 28.13 -13.23 -28.32
C PRO A 155 27.11 -14.42 -28.41
N ALA A 156 25.91 -14.16 -28.94
CA ALA A 156 25.17 -15.10 -29.82
C ALA A 156 24.72 -16.50 -29.30
N ILE A 157 23.96 -16.60 -28.20
CA ILE A 157 23.23 -17.86 -27.87
C ILE A 157 21.73 -17.67 -27.63
N TRP A 158 21.21 -16.44 -27.55
CA TRP A 158 19.78 -16.20 -27.26
C TRP A 158 18.91 -15.89 -28.50
N ARG A 159 19.29 -16.36 -29.70
CA ARG A 159 18.50 -16.14 -30.92
C ARG A 159 17.46 -17.23 -31.20
N ASN A 160 17.44 -18.33 -30.45
CA ASN A 160 16.44 -19.39 -30.60
C ASN A 160 15.99 -19.93 -29.24
N TYR A 161 14.89 -19.42 -28.71
CA TYR A 161 14.09 -20.16 -27.73
C TYR A 161 12.63 -20.17 -28.21
N PRO A 162 12.16 -21.27 -28.82
CA PRO A 162 10.77 -21.40 -29.21
C PRO A 162 9.88 -21.69 -28.00
N SER A 163 8.65 -21.19 -28.06
CA SER A 163 7.60 -21.34 -27.08
C SER A 163 7.03 -22.77 -27.06
N THR A 164 7.39 -23.61 -26.09
CA THR A 164 6.57 -24.75 -25.57
C THR A 164 7.20 -25.34 -24.27
N ALA A 165 6.37 -25.58 -23.25
CA ALA A 165 6.64 -25.95 -21.82
C ALA A 165 7.24 -27.38 -21.60
N PRO A 166 7.55 -27.95 -20.37
CA PRO A 166 6.86 -27.80 -19.06
C PRO A 166 7.73 -27.75 -17.75
N GLN A 167 7.04 -27.54 -16.62
CA GLN A 167 7.52 -27.54 -15.21
C GLN A 167 8.28 -28.81 -14.81
N SER A 168 9.53 -28.67 -14.38
CA SER A 168 10.10 -29.25 -13.15
C SER A 168 11.60 -29.00 -13.10
N CYS A 169 12.13 -28.81 -11.89
CA CYS A 169 13.55 -28.82 -11.51
C CYS A 169 14.31 -27.48 -11.55
N MET A 170 14.73 -27.06 -10.33
CA MET A 170 15.93 -26.30 -9.94
C MET A 170 15.70 -24.86 -9.40
N PRO A 171 16.47 -24.43 -8.38
CA PRO A 171 16.49 -24.92 -7.00
C PRO A 171 16.10 -23.79 -6.01
N ASN A 172 15.74 -24.15 -4.76
CA ASN A 172 15.53 -23.20 -3.66
C ASN A 172 16.76 -22.28 -3.47
N PRO A 173 16.60 -20.94 -3.37
CA PRO A 173 17.67 -20.11 -2.86
C PRO A 173 17.77 -20.27 -1.33
N LEU A 174 19.00 -20.54 -0.89
CA LEU A 174 19.46 -20.75 0.49
C LEU A 174 18.99 -19.65 1.46
N PRO A 175 18.85 -19.95 2.78
CA PRO A 175 18.50 -18.93 3.77
C PRO A 175 19.60 -17.86 3.90
N PRO A 176 19.25 -16.61 4.26
CA PRO A 176 20.21 -15.52 4.33
C PRO A 176 21.28 -15.77 5.40
N SER A 177 22.52 -15.41 5.04
CA SER A 177 23.70 -15.54 5.90
C SER A 177 23.54 -14.86 7.26
N THR A 178 24.13 -15.45 8.29
CA THR A 178 24.02 -15.15 9.72
C THR A 178 24.41 -13.72 10.16
N LYS A 179 24.81 -12.82 9.25
CA LYS A 179 25.12 -11.41 9.57
C LYS A 179 23.93 -10.46 9.41
N GLU A 180 22.88 -10.82 8.66
CA GLU A 180 21.68 -9.97 8.52
C GLU A 180 20.61 -10.22 9.60
N GLN A 181 20.62 -11.39 10.25
CA GLN A 181 19.73 -11.69 11.38
C GLN A 181 20.11 -10.93 12.66
N ALA A 182 21.39 -10.58 12.85
CA ALA A 182 21.86 -9.83 14.01
C ALA A 182 21.40 -8.36 14.02
N TYR A 183 21.23 -7.75 12.85
CA TYR A 183 20.81 -6.34 12.74
C TYR A 183 19.33 -6.13 13.13
N TRP A 184 18.48 -7.15 12.95
CA TRP A 184 17.07 -7.09 13.34
C TRP A 184 16.82 -7.38 14.82
N PHE A 185 17.64 -8.22 15.47
CA PHE A 185 17.49 -8.55 16.90
C PHE A 185 17.99 -7.43 17.85
N LEU A 186 18.98 -6.64 17.43
CA LEU A 186 19.53 -5.54 18.23
C LEU A 186 18.68 -4.25 18.18
N ARG A 187 17.83 -4.07 17.16
CA ARG A 187 16.90 -2.93 17.07
C ARG A 187 15.60 -3.15 17.86
N SER A 188 15.14 -4.40 18.01
CA SER A 188 13.92 -4.74 18.76
C SER A 188 14.13 -4.79 20.29
N SER A 189 15.36 -4.91 20.77
CA SER A 189 15.70 -4.92 22.21
C SER A 189 15.87 -3.52 22.83
N LYS A 190 16.17 -2.48 22.03
CA LYS A 190 16.28 -1.09 22.53
C LYS A 190 14.92 -0.38 22.75
N TRP A 191 13.81 -0.94 22.25
CA TRP A 191 12.46 -0.39 22.46
C TRP A 191 11.70 -1.04 23.63
N ARG A 192 12.24 -2.12 24.25
CA ARG A 192 11.56 -2.86 25.34
C ARG A 192 12.04 -2.48 26.76
N LYS A 193 12.65 -1.31 26.94
CA LYS A 193 13.18 -0.85 28.26
C LYS A 193 12.66 0.52 28.75
N LYS A 194 11.52 1.01 28.26
CA LYS A 194 10.95 2.29 28.75
C LYS A 194 9.47 2.25 29.13
N ALA A 195 8.99 1.11 29.61
CA ALA A 195 7.69 0.99 30.26
C ALA A 195 7.72 -0.08 31.36
N SER A 196 8.18 0.28 32.57
CA SER A 196 7.67 -0.22 33.86
C SER A 196 8.61 0.20 35.01
N THR A 197 8.26 1.26 35.74
CA THR A 197 8.65 1.41 37.16
C THR A 197 7.86 2.55 37.80
N THR A 198 6.70 2.23 38.37
CA THR A 198 6.21 2.85 39.60
C THR A 198 5.19 1.90 40.22
N ALA A 199 5.68 1.00 41.08
CA ALA A 199 4.84 0.19 41.96
C ALA A 199 4.68 0.94 43.29
N LEU A 200 3.45 1.19 43.71
CA LEU A 200 3.10 1.59 45.07
C LEU A 200 2.98 0.33 45.94
N PRO A 201 3.50 0.34 47.19
CA PRO A 201 3.40 -0.83 48.07
C PRO A 201 2.04 -0.89 48.77
N MET A 202 1.40 -2.07 48.72
CA MET A 202 0.32 -2.45 49.64
C MET A 202 0.88 -2.56 51.06
N ARG A 203 0.18 -1.95 52.02
CA ARG A 203 0.25 -2.33 53.44
C ARG A 203 -1.02 -3.08 53.80
N THR A 204 -0.83 -4.28 54.34
CA THR A 204 -1.81 -5.05 55.11
C THR A 204 -2.08 -4.35 56.43
N LEU A 205 -3.36 -4.19 56.75
CA LEU A 205 -4.05 -4.64 57.98
C LEU A 205 -5.54 -4.77 57.65
#